data_AF-A0A7W9Z677-F1
#
_entry.id   AF-A0A7W9Z677-F1
#
_cell.length_a   1.000
_cell.length_b   1.000
_cell.length_c   1.000
_cell.angle_alpha   90.00
_cell.angle_beta   90.00
_cell.angle_gamma   90.00
#
_symmetry.space_group_name_H-M   'P 1'
#
loop_
_entity.id
_entity.type
_entity.pdbx_description
1 polymer ?
#
loop_
_entity_poly.entity_id
_entity_poly.type
_entity_poly.pdbx_seq_one_letter_code
_entity_poly.pdbx_strand_id
1 'polypeptide(L)'
;MTSWKLLPMLVARCLVTLVIVIAALLAARWLWIHYEVEPRTRDGRVRADFVQIAPDVSGLVTSVGVRDNQVTHVGDTLFIIDRSRYQLALADAKERVATQSAQLAEADRENRRNVALAELASSESREQSGSRIEVLRAALRQAQTAVDLAQLNLDRTDVKATVNGTITDLNLRPGDYFVAGRPALTIIDSDSFYIVAYFEENKLPRIHIGDRAHVQLMGEDRILDGHVESITSAIEDRERTPNANLLPNVNPTFNWVRLAQRIPVRIALDQKPGDVRLIMGRTASVEVLPDGHASQRGSR
;
A
#
# COMPACT_ATOMS: atom_id res chain seq x y z
N MET A 1 -59.71 -2.47 -66.11
CA MET A 1 -58.50 -1.63 -65.92
C MET A 1 -58.28 -1.41 -64.42
N THR A 2 -57.56 -2.32 -63.77
CA THR A 2 -57.43 -2.47 -62.30
C THR A 2 -55.98 -2.22 -61.83
N SER A 3 -55.29 -1.22 -62.39
CA SER A 3 -53.88 -0.94 -62.09
C SER A 3 -53.66 0.14 -61.02
N TRP A 4 -54.68 0.90 -60.61
CA TRP A 4 -54.51 2.05 -59.70
C TRP A 4 -54.41 1.67 -58.20
N LYS A 5 -54.88 0.48 -57.79
CA LYS A 5 -54.85 0.03 -56.39
C LYS A 5 -53.57 -0.72 -55.99
N LEU A 6 -52.69 -1.08 -56.94
CA LEU A 6 -51.45 -1.84 -56.68
C LEU A 6 -50.27 -0.95 -56.28
N LEU A 7 -50.21 0.30 -56.77
CA LEU A 7 -49.20 1.28 -56.40
C LEU A 7 -49.16 1.60 -54.89
N PRO A 8 -50.28 1.92 -54.20
CA PRO A 8 -50.24 2.20 -52.76
C PRO A 8 -49.83 0.97 -51.94
N MET A 9 -50.12 -0.24 -52.43
CA MET A 9 -49.76 -1.49 -51.76
C MET A 9 -48.27 -1.81 -51.91
N LEU A 10 -47.66 -1.51 -53.06
CA LEU A 10 -46.22 -1.59 -53.28
C LEU A 10 -45.46 -0.52 -52.48
N VAL A 11 -45.96 0.72 -52.48
CA VAL A 11 -45.40 1.82 -51.68
C VAL A 11 -45.47 1.49 -50.19
N ALA A 12 -46.60 0.96 -49.69
CA ALA A 12 -46.73 0.53 -48.31
C ALA A 12 -45.74 -0.59 -47.95
N ARG A 13 -45.51 -1.57 -48.84
CA ARG A 13 -44.50 -2.62 -48.62
C ARG A 13 -43.08 -2.06 -48.57
N CYS A 14 -42.73 -1.15 -49.49
CA CYS A 14 -41.44 -0.46 -49.47
C CYS A 14 -41.25 0.36 -48.18
N LEU A 15 -42.30 1.04 -47.71
CA LEU A 15 -42.26 1.84 -46.48
C LEU A 15 -42.08 0.94 -45.25
N VAL A 16 -42.78 -0.18 -45.18
CA VAL A 16 -42.61 -1.18 -44.11
C VAL A 16 -41.18 -1.76 -44.13
N THR A 17 -40.65 -2.14 -45.29
CA THR A 17 -39.26 -2.63 -45.36
C THR A 17 -38.25 -1.57 -44.99
N LEU A 18 -38.46 -0.31 -45.36
CA LEU A 18 -37.58 0.80 -45.00
C LEU A 18 -37.58 1.03 -43.49
N VAL A 19 -38.75 1.00 -42.85
CA VAL A 19 -38.88 1.13 -41.39
C VAL A 19 -38.15 -0.02 -40.69
N ILE A 20 -38.30 -1.27 -41.16
CA ILE A 20 -37.59 -2.43 -40.59
C ILE A 20 -36.06 -2.26 -40.73
N VAL A 21 -35.57 -1.83 -41.89
CA VAL A 21 -34.13 -1.59 -42.12
C VAL A 21 -33.62 -0.47 -41.21
N ILE A 22 -34.36 0.63 -41.06
CA ILE A 22 -33.99 1.72 -40.15
C ILE A 22 -33.95 1.23 -38.71
N ALA A 23 -34.97 0.47 -38.26
CA ALA A 23 -34.99 -0.11 -36.92
C ALA A 23 -33.81 -1.06 -36.68
N ALA A 24 -33.47 -1.90 -37.67
CA ALA A 24 -32.32 -2.79 -37.60
C ALA A 24 -30.99 -2.02 -37.53
N LEU A 25 -30.83 -0.94 -38.30
CA LEU A 25 -29.64 -0.08 -38.25
C LEU A 25 -29.52 0.65 -36.90
N LEU A 26 -30.64 1.12 -36.34
CA LEU A 26 -30.67 1.74 -35.02
C LEU A 26 -30.31 0.72 -33.91
N ALA A 27 -30.87 -0.49 -33.97
CA ALA A 27 -30.55 -1.56 -33.03
C ALA A 27 -29.07 -1.97 -33.13
N ALA A 28 -28.54 -2.13 -34.35
CA ALA A 28 -27.13 -2.45 -34.58
C ALA A 28 -26.21 -1.35 -34.05
N ARG A 29 -26.55 -0.08 -34.28
CA ARG A 29 -25.81 1.06 -33.74
C ARG A 29 -25.86 1.11 -32.22
N TRP A 30 -27.02 0.87 -31.62
CA TRP A 30 -27.18 0.84 -30.15
C TRP A 30 -26.36 -0.28 -29.53
N LEU A 31 -26.42 -1.49 -30.10
CA LEU A 31 -25.61 -2.63 -29.67
C LEU A 31 -24.12 -2.33 -29.79
N TRP A 32 -23.70 -1.70 -30.88
CA TRP A 32 -22.31 -1.29 -31.08
C TRP A 32 -21.84 -0.33 -29.99
N ILE A 33 -22.65 0.69 -29.66
CA ILE A 33 -22.31 1.65 -28.61
C ILE A 33 -22.19 0.95 -27.26
N HIS A 34 -23.15 0.10 -26.91
CA HIS A 34 -23.19 -0.57 -25.61
C HIS A 34 -22.04 -1.56 -25.39
N TYR A 35 -21.67 -2.33 -26.41
CA TYR A 35 -20.63 -3.36 -26.25
C TYR A 35 -19.22 -2.86 -26.55
N GLU A 36 -19.07 -1.99 -27.57
CA GLU A 36 -17.75 -1.60 -28.08
C GLU A 36 -17.29 -0.24 -27.57
N VAL A 37 -18.23 0.69 -27.37
CA VAL A 37 -17.90 2.12 -27.16
C VAL A 37 -17.94 2.52 -25.69
N GLU A 38 -18.90 2.00 -24.93
CA GLU A 38 -19.04 2.31 -23.51
C GLU A 38 -17.80 1.82 -22.72
N PRO A 39 -17.18 2.70 -21.90
CA PRO A 39 -16.01 2.36 -21.11
C PRO A 39 -16.42 1.48 -19.93
N ARG A 40 -16.68 0.21 -20.24
CA ARG A 40 -16.98 -0.85 -19.28
C ARG A 40 -15.95 -1.97 -19.39
N THR A 41 -15.54 -2.48 -18.23
CA THR A 41 -14.71 -3.68 -18.11
C THR A 41 -15.29 -4.62 -17.06
N ARG A 42 -15.16 -5.92 -17.32
CA ARG A 42 -15.48 -6.98 -16.35
C ARG A 42 -14.23 -7.48 -15.62
N ASP A 43 -13.07 -6.95 -16.00
CA ASP A 43 -11.78 -7.28 -15.41
C ASP A 43 -11.40 -6.16 -14.45
N GLY A 44 -12.12 -6.09 -13.33
CA GLY A 44 -11.77 -5.25 -12.19
C GLY A 44 -11.39 -6.12 -11.00
N ARG A 45 -10.52 -5.62 -10.13
CA ARG A 45 -10.14 -6.29 -8.88
C ARG A 45 -10.10 -5.32 -7.73
N VAL A 46 -10.64 -5.76 -6.59
CA VAL A 46 -10.46 -5.08 -5.31
C VAL A 46 -8.99 -5.17 -4.92
N ARG A 47 -8.38 -4.03 -4.59
CA ARG A 47 -7.03 -3.91 -4.05
C ARG A 47 -7.10 -3.15 -2.73
N ALA A 48 -6.10 -3.37 -1.90
CA ALA A 48 -5.84 -2.61 -0.69
C ALA A 48 -4.33 -2.56 -0.52
N ASP A 49 -3.85 -1.56 0.20
CA ASP A 49 -2.47 -1.56 0.64
C ASP A 49 -2.33 -2.58 1.78
N PHE A 50 -1.15 -3.18 1.88
CA PHE A 50 -0.86 -4.15 2.93
C PHE A 50 0.51 -3.88 3.51
N VAL A 51 0.63 -4.13 4.81
CA VAL A 51 1.88 -3.95 5.54
C VAL A 51 2.34 -5.31 6.03
N GLN A 52 3.57 -5.65 5.67
CA GLN A 52 4.27 -6.82 6.19
C GLN A 52 4.94 -6.43 7.50
N ILE A 53 4.48 -7.00 8.62
CA ILE A 53 5.02 -6.69 9.93
C ILE A 53 6.26 -7.55 10.16
N ALA A 54 7.42 -6.91 10.25
CA ALA A 54 8.69 -7.54 10.61
C ALA A 54 9.15 -6.99 11.96
N PRO A 55 9.64 -7.85 12.89
CA PRO A 55 10.22 -7.38 14.13
C PRO A 55 11.59 -6.73 13.91
N ASP A 56 11.89 -5.70 14.70
CA ASP A 56 13.21 -5.03 14.69
C ASP A 56 14.27 -5.83 15.47
N VAL A 57 13.84 -6.77 16.30
CA VAL A 57 14.71 -7.58 17.17
C VAL A 57 14.47 -9.07 16.95
N SER A 58 15.53 -9.87 17.07
CA SER A 58 15.48 -11.33 16.84
C SER A 58 15.29 -12.11 18.15
N GLY A 59 14.43 -13.11 18.16
CA GLY A 59 14.30 -13.98 19.32
C GLY A 59 13.19 -15.02 19.20
N LEU A 60 13.02 -15.80 20.27
CA LEU A 60 11.95 -16.78 20.39
C LEU A 60 10.61 -16.07 20.64
N VAL A 61 9.55 -16.51 19.99
CA VAL A 61 8.20 -16.00 20.21
C VAL A 61 7.60 -16.69 21.44
N THR A 62 7.34 -15.92 22.49
CA THR A 62 6.76 -16.44 23.74
C THR A 62 5.24 -16.56 23.65
N SER A 63 4.59 -15.59 23.01
CA SER A 63 3.12 -15.57 22.89
C SER A 63 2.68 -14.89 21.62
N VAL A 64 1.62 -15.42 21.00
CA VAL A 64 0.92 -14.81 19.86
C VAL A 64 -0.46 -14.39 20.35
N GLY A 65 -0.74 -13.09 20.34
CA GLY A 65 -1.96 -12.48 20.87
C GLY A 65 -3.10 -12.36 19.86
N VAL A 66 -2.85 -12.78 18.61
CA VAL A 66 -3.77 -12.60 17.48
C VAL A 66 -4.06 -13.91 16.78
N ARG A 67 -5.14 -13.92 16.00
CA ARG A 67 -5.58 -15.06 15.19
C ARG A 67 -5.64 -14.66 13.72
N ASP A 68 -5.60 -15.66 12.84
CA ASP A 68 -5.79 -15.44 11.42
C ASP A 68 -7.19 -14.85 11.13
N ASN A 69 -7.27 -13.93 10.16
CA ASN A 69 -8.49 -13.19 9.79
C ASN A 69 -9.10 -12.32 10.92
N GLN A 70 -8.34 -12.02 11.97
CA GLN A 70 -8.76 -11.11 13.03
C GLN A 70 -8.57 -9.64 12.61
N VAL A 71 -9.55 -8.80 12.96
CA VAL A 71 -9.44 -7.33 12.85
C VAL A 71 -8.59 -6.81 14.00
N THR A 72 -7.60 -5.98 13.67
CA THR A 72 -6.69 -5.33 14.61
C THR A 72 -6.64 -3.84 14.35
N HIS A 73 -6.39 -3.08 15.41
CA HIS A 73 -6.19 -1.63 15.35
C HIS A 73 -4.74 -1.28 15.60
N VAL A 74 -4.35 -0.06 15.20
CA VAL A 74 -3.00 0.46 15.46
C VAL A 74 -2.67 0.36 16.95
N GLY A 75 -1.52 -0.23 17.26
CA GLY A 75 -1.02 -0.40 18.63
C GLY A 75 -1.41 -1.72 19.31
N ASP A 76 -2.29 -2.53 18.70
CA ASP A 76 -2.61 -3.86 19.22
C ASP A 76 -1.37 -4.76 19.20
N THR A 77 -1.10 -5.44 20.32
CA THR A 77 0.00 -6.41 20.41
C THR A 77 -0.32 -7.64 19.58
N LEU A 78 0.55 -7.93 18.62
CA LEU A 78 0.43 -9.07 17.72
C LEU A 78 1.11 -10.30 18.33
N PHE A 79 2.37 -10.15 18.71
CA PHE A 79 3.13 -11.21 19.36
C PHE A 79 4.28 -10.62 20.18
N ILE A 80 4.76 -11.41 21.14
CA ILE A 80 5.83 -11.03 22.06
C ILE A 80 7.01 -11.94 21.85
N ILE A 81 8.17 -11.33 21.64
CA ILE A 81 9.48 -11.97 21.63
C ILE A 81 9.97 -12.09 23.08
N ASP A 82 10.67 -13.18 23.39
CA ASP A 82 11.24 -13.42 24.72
C ASP A 82 12.04 -12.21 25.21
N ARG A 83 11.58 -11.66 26.34
CA ARG A 83 12.11 -10.43 26.92
C ARG A 83 13.34 -10.68 27.79
N SER A 84 13.58 -11.93 28.19
CA SER A 84 14.57 -12.30 29.21
C SER A 84 15.96 -11.78 28.84
N ARG A 85 16.39 -12.03 27.59
CA ARG A 85 17.70 -11.55 27.10
C ARG A 85 17.80 -10.02 27.05
N TYR A 86 16.72 -9.34 26.68
CA TYR A 86 16.68 -7.88 26.55
C TYR A 86 16.62 -7.18 27.90
N GLN A 87 15.93 -7.75 28.88
CA GLN A 87 15.92 -7.28 30.26
C GLN A 87 17.31 -7.38 30.90
N LEU A 88 18.02 -8.48 30.67
CA LEU A 88 19.41 -8.64 31.14
C LEU A 88 20.35 -7.63 30.48
N ALA A 89 20.22 -7.41 29.16
CA ALA A 89 21.02 -6.40 28.46
C ALA A 89 20.76 -4.98 28.98
N LEU A 90 19.50 -4.65 29.30
CA LEU A 90 19.14 -3.38 29.91
C LEU A 90 19.73 -3.23 31.32
N ALA A 91 19.70 -4.31 32.13
CA ALA A 91 20.30 -4.31 33.45
C ALA A 91 21.83 -4.08 33.37
N ASP A 92 22.54 -4.80 32.49
CA ASP A 92 23.98 -4.61 32.27
C ASP A 92 24.32 -3.17 31.84
N ALA A 93 23.54 -2.59 30.92
CA ALA A 93 23.73 -1.22 30.49
C ALA A 93 23.56 -0.20 31.64
N LYS A 94 22.58 -0.43 32.53
CA LYS A 94 22.36 0.42 33.71
C LYS A 94 23.52 0.33 34.70
N GLU A 95 24.08 -0.86 34.93
CA GLU A 95 25.26 -1.04 35.79
C GLU A 95 26.51 -0.33 35.23
N ARG A 96 26.66 -0.30 33.89
CA ARG A 96 27.72 0.49 33.26
C ARG A 96 27.56 1.98 33.52
N VAL A 97 26.33 2.51 33.44
CA VAL A 97 26.05 3.92 33.82
C VAL A 97 26.42 4.16 35.28
N ALA A 98 26.03 3.27 36.19
CA ALA A 98 26.38 3.39 37.61
C ALA A 98 27.91 3.42 37.81
N THR A 99 28.64 2.52 37.16
CA THR A 99 30.12 2.46 37.21
C THR A 99 30.76 3.75 36.68
N GLN A 100 30.35 4.23 35.51
CA GLN A 100 30.89 5.46 34.92
C GLN A 100 30.54 6.71 35.74
N SER A 101 29.34 6.75 36.33
CA SER A 101 28.93 7.84 37.20
C SER A 101 29.76 7.90 38.49
N ALA A 102 30.09 6.74 39.07
CA ALA A 102 30.95 6.66 40.24
C ALA A 102 32.39 7.11 39.94
N GLN A 103 32.92 6.73 38.77
CA GLN A 103 34.25 7.16 38.32
C GLN A 103 34.31 8.68 38.08
N LEU A 104 33.30 9.25 37.42
CA LEU A 104 33.19 10.69 37.23
C LEU A 104 33.10 11.43 38.58
N ALA A 105 32.28 10.93 39.50
CA ALA A 105 32.15 11.52 40.83
C ALA A 105 33.45 11.47 41.65
N GLU A 106 34.26 10.41 41.50
CA GLU A 106 35.58 10.36 42.14
C GLU A 106 36.55 11.35 41.50
N ALA A 107 36.59 11.45 40.17
CA ALA A 107 37.43 12.44 39.48
C ALA A 107 37.04 13.88 39.84
N ASP A 108 35.74 14.17 39.98
CA ASP A 108 35.26 15.46 40.46
C ASP A 108 35.70 15.75 41.89
N ARG A 109 35.64 14.74 42.79
CA ARG A 109 36.17 14.88 44.16
C ARG A 109 37.68 15.14 44.17
N GLU A 110 38.44 14.40 43.36
CA GLU A 110 39.88 14.57 43.24
C GLU A 110 40.25 15.96 42.70
N ASN A 111 39.56 16.43 41.67
CA ASN A 111 39.75 17.77 41.13
C ASN A 111 39.44 18.86 42.17
N ARG A 112 38.34 18.74 42.93
CA ARG A 112 38.02 19.67 44.01
C ARG A 112 39.09 19.68 45.10
N ARG A 113 39.65 18.52 45.47
CA ARG A 113 40.77 18.43 46.42
C ARG A 113 42.01 19.14 45.87
N ASN A 114 42.37 18.90 44.61
CA ASN A 114 43.54 19.53 43.97
C ASN A 114 43.40 21.06 43.84
N VAL A 115 42.19 21.55 43.56
CA VAL A 115 41.90 23.00 43.52
C VAL A 115 41.96 23.62 44.92
N ALA A 116 41.48 22.95 45.97
CA ALA A 116 41.55 23.46 47.34
C ALA A 116 42.99 23.54 47.87
N LEU A 117 43.90 22.68 47.41
CA LEU A 117 45.33 22.69 47.72
C LEU A 117 46.11 23.69 46.83
N ALA A 118 45.48 24.81 46.45
CA ALA A 118 45.85 25.72 45.35
C ALA A 118 47.32 26.18 45.32
N GLU A 119 48.02 26.20 46.45
CA GLU A 119 49.43 26.57 46.60
C GLU A 119 50.43 25.50 46.10
N LEU A 120 49.98 24.25 45.92
CA LEU A 120 50.84 23.10 45.58
C LEU A 120 50.56 22.48 44.20
N ALA A 121 49.38 22.72 43.61
CA ALA A 121 48.99 22.12 42.34
C ALA A 121 49.42 22.98 41.13
N SER A 122 50.17 22.39 40.20
CA SER A 122 50.62 23.03 38.95
C SER A 122 49.44 23.32 37.99
N SER A 123 49.63 24.24 37.04
CA SER A 123 48.66 24.49 35.95
C SER A 123 48.40 23.23 35.11
N GLU A 124 49.44 22.46 34.85
CA GLU A 124 49.38 21.17 34.14
C GLU A 124 48.49 20.15 34.86
N SER A 125 48.57 20.04 36.19
CA SER A 125 47.74 19.12 36.98
C SER A 125 46.25 19.49 36.90
N ARG A 126 45.92 20.79 36.85
CA ARG A 126 44.54 21.27 36.68
C ARG A 126 44.01 20.96 35.28
N GLU A 127 44.82 21.17 34.25
CA GLU A 127 44.45 20.86 32.86
C GLU A 127 44.25 19.35 32.65
N GLN A 128 45.12 18.52 33.24
CA GLN A 128 44.98 17.07 33.22
C GLN A 128 43.71 16.59 33.95
N SER A 129 43.39 17.19 35.10
CA SER A 129 42.17 16.88 35.86
C SER A 129 40.91 17.26 35.08
N GLY A 130 40.88 18.45 34.48
CA GLY A 130 39.79 18.89 33.61
C GLY A 130 39.59 17.97 32.41
N SER A 131 40.69 17.62 31.72
CA SER A 131 40.67 16.68 30.59
C SER A 131 40.13 15.30 31.01
N ARG A 132 40.53 14.79 32.19
CA ARG A 132 40.05 13.52 32.73
C ARG A 132 38.54 13.55 33.01
N ILE A 133 38.03 14.65 33.58
CA ILE A 133 36.58 14.83 33.81
C ILE A 133 35.82 14.81 32.48
N GLU A 134 36.30 15.51 31.45
CA GLU A 134 35.62 15.52 30.15
C GLU A 134 35.59 14.14 29.49
N VAL A 135 36.68 13.37 29.59
CA VAL A 135 36.73 11.97 29.11
C VAL A 135 35.72 11.10 29.87
N LEU A 136 35.67 11.18 31.20
CA LEU A 136 34.72 10.41 32.01
C LEU A 136 33.27 10.84 31.77
N ARG A 137 33.03 12.13 31.54
CA ARG A 137 31.71 12.64 31.17
C ARG A 137 31.28 12.10 29.80
N ALA A 138 32.20 12.02 28.84
CA ALA A 138 31.95 11.40 27.55
C ALA A 138 31.64 9.89 27.69
N ALA A 139 32.41 9.17 28.52
CA ALA A 139 32.17 7.76 28.81
C ALA A 139 30.81 7.52 29.49
N LEU A 140 30.40 8.40 30.42
CA LEU A 140 29.08 8.36 31.04
C LEU A 140 27.97 8.57 29.99
N ARG A 141 28.11 9.57 29.11
CA ARG A 141 27.13 9.78 28.02
C ARG A 141 27.02 8.57 27.10
N GLN A 142 28.14 7.94 26.74
CA GLN A 142 28.14 6.71 25.94
C GLN A 142 27.41 5.56 26.66
N ALA A 143 27.62 5.40 27.97
CA ALA A 143 26.91 4.40 28.76
C ALA A 143 25.40 4.68 28.83
N GLN A 144 24.99 5.95 28.92
CA GLN A 144 23.58 6.34 28.88
C GLN A 144 22.93 5.98 27.55
N THR A 145 23.59 6.26 26.42
CA THR A 145 23.11 5.84 25.09
C THR A 145 22.96 4.32 24.97
N ALA A 146 23.85 3.56 25.63
CA ALA A 146 23.72 2.10 25.65
C ALA A 146 22.46 1.64 26.43
N VAL A 147 22.08 2.35 27.50
CA VAL A 147 20.80 2.11 28.21
C VAL A 147 19.62 2.40 27.29
N ASP A 148 19.63 3.54 26.60
CA ASP A 148 18.55 3.93 25.69
C ASP A 148 18.36 2.89 24.57
N LEU A 149 19.46 2.40 23.99
CA LEU A 149 19.42 1.34 22.97
C LEU A 149 18.88 0.02 23.54
N ALA A 150 19.31 -0.37 24.74
CA ALA A 150 18.83 -1.60 25.38
C ALA A 150 17.33 -1.50 25.74
N GLN A 151 16.87 -0.33 26.17
CA GLN A 151 15.46 -0.06 26.44
C GLN A 151 14.64 -0.13 25.16
N LEU A 152 15.09 0.52 24.08
CA LEU A 152 14.43 0.46 22.78
C LEU A 152 14.31 -0.99 22.30
N ASN A 153 15.39 -1.77 22.38
CA ASN A 153 15.36 -3.18 22.00
C ASN A 153 14.37 -4.00 22.85
N LEU A 154 14.28 -3.72 24.15
CA LEU A 154 13.29 -4.34 25.03
C LEU A 154 11.86 -3.95 24.64
N ASP A 155 11.61 -2.68 24.33
CA ASP A 155 10.28 -2.22 23.92
C ASP A 155 9.87 -2.84 22.58
N ARG A 156 10.83 -3.02 21.65
CA ARG A 156 10.64 -3.69 20.36
C ARG A 156 10.44 -5.20 20.44
N THR A 157 10.51 -5.80 21.62
CA THR A 157 10.07 -7.19 21.83
C THR A 157 8.55 -7.35 21.74
N ASP A 158 7.79 -6.27 21.98
CA ASP A 158 6.35 -6.22 21.81
C ASP A 158 6.03 -5.73 20.38
N VAL A 159 5.71 -6.68 19.50
CA VAL A 159 5.45 -6.37 18.10
C VAL A 159 3.98 -6.01 17.97
N LYS A 160 3.73 -4.77 17.53
CA LYS A 160 2.40 -4.16 17.47
C LYS A 160 1.95 -3.90 16.04
N ALA A 161 0.64 -3.82 15.84
CA ALA A 161 0.05 -3.41 14.57
C ALA A 161 0.38 -1.94 14.26
N THR A 162 0.83 -1.68 13.03
CA THR A 162 1.14 -0.33 12.54
C THR A 162 -0.03 0.34 11.80
N VAL A 163 -1.02 -0.45 11.35
CA VAL A 163 -2.19 0.00 10.61
C VAL A 163 -3.46 -0.67 11.15
N ASN A 164 -4.62 -0.06 10.93
CA ASN A 164 -5.90 -0.70 11.18
C ASN A 164 -6.17 -1.69 10.05
N GLY A 165 -6.52 -2.93 10.36
CA GLY A 165 -6.59 -3.91 9.31
C GLY A 165 -6.99 -5.30 9.77
N THR A 166 -6.96 -6.22 8.80
CA THR A 166 -7.21 -7.64 9.05
C THR A 166 -5.93 -8.42 8.81
N ILE A 167 -5.58 -9.29 9.75
CA ILE A 167 -4.43 -10.19 9.62
C ILE A 167 -4.75 -11.28 8.60
N THR A 168 -3.80 -11.58 7.70
CA THR A 168 -3.94 -12.66 6.73
C THR A 168 -2.74 -13.61 6.76
N ASP A 169 -3.01 -14.90 6.55
CA ASP A 169 -2.03 -15.99 6.45
C ASP A 169 -1.09 -16.08 7.67
N LEU A 170 -1.68 -16.00 8.87
CA LEU A 170 -0.94 -16.11 10.12
C LEU A 170 -0.44 -17.54 10.37
N ASN A 171 0.84 -17.78 10.07
CA ASN A 171 1.51 -19.06 10.34
C ASN A 171 2.38 -19.05 11.61
N LEU A 172 2.36 -17.96 12.37
CA LEU A 172 3.16 -17.76 13.58
C LEU A 172 2.67 -18.60 14.75
N ARG A 173 3.58 -19.32 15.42
CA ARG A 173 3.30 -20.11 16.62
C ARG A 173 4.22 -19.74 17.78
N PRO A 174 3.75 -19.82 19.04
CA PRO A 174 4.63 -19.77 20.20
C PRO A 174 5.72 -20.85 20.09
N GLY A 175 6.97 -20.48 20.31
CA GLY A 175 8.14 -21.34 20.12
C GLY A 175 8.87 -21.15 18.79
N ASP A 176 8.31 -20.40 17.84
CA ASP A 176 9.03 -20.03 16.62
C ASP A 176 10.18 -19.06 16.93
N TYR A 177 11.27 -19.15 16.17
CA TYR A 177 12.39 -18.21 16.28
C TYR A 177 12.39 -17.23 15.10
N PHE A 178 12.29 -15.93 15.40
CA PHE A 178 12.30 -14.87 14.40
C PHE A 178 13.65 -14.18 14.28
N VAL A 179 13.99 -13.84 13.04
CA VAL A 179 15.15 -13.00 12.71
C VAL A 179 14.63 -11.61 12.35
N ALA A 180 15.26 -10.59 12.92
CA ALA A 180 14.95 -9.20 12.68
C ALA A 180 14.92 -8.86 11.18
N GLY A 181 13.96 -8.01 10.79
CA GLY A 181 13.76 -7.57 9.41
C GLY A 181 13.07 -8.59 8.50
N ARG A 182 12.76 -9.81 8.96
CA ARG A 182 11.94 -10.76 8.21
C ARG A 182 10.45 -10.62 8.57
N PRO A 183 9.55 -10.44 7.59
CA PRO A 183 8.11 -10.42 7.83
C PRO A 183 7.62 -11.65 8.58
N ALA A 184 6.83 -11.44 9.63
CA ALA A 184 6.19 -12.48 10.43
C ALA A 184 4.72 -12.71 10.03
N LEU A 185 4.02 -11.64 9.68
CA LEU A 185 2.62 -11.65 9.25
C LEU A 185 2.32 -10.46 8.34
N THR A 186 1.18 -10.50 7.68
CA THR A 186 0.68 -9.41 6.84
C THR A 186 -0.63 -8.87 7.39
N ILE A 187 -0.75 -7.54 7.43
CA ILE A 187 -2.00 -6.84 7.75
C ILE A 187 -2.49 -6.16 6.48
N ILE A 188 -3.72 -6.45 6.08
CA ILE A 188 -4.42 -5.73 5.01
C ILE A 188 -5.04 -4.47 5.61
N ASP A 189 -4.62 -3.31 5.14
CA ASP A 189 -5.11 -2.02 5.64
C ASP A 189 -6.59 -1.84 5.26
N SER A 190 -7.41 -1.60 6.27
CA SER A 190 -8.86 -1.47 6.09
C SER A 190 -9.28 -0.13 5.48
N ASP A 191 -8.41 0.87 5.48
CA ASP A 191 -8.75 2.23 5.05
C ASP A 191 -8.22 2.56 3.64
N SER A 192 -7.48 1.63 3.02
CA SER A 192 -6.86 1.80 1.69
C SER A 192 -7.49 0.96 0.58
N PHE A 193 -8.77 0.57 0.70
CA PHE A 193 -9.43 -0.19 -0.36
C PHE A 193 -9.73 0.67 -1.60
N TYR A 194 -9.34 0.17 -2.77
CA TYR A 194 -9.64 0.74 -4.08
C TYR A 194 -9.89 -0.37 -5.12
N ILE A 195 -10.38 0.00 -6.30
CA ILE A 195 -10.56 -0.94 -7.41
C ILE A 195 -9.53 -0.64 -8.48
N VAL A 196 -8.89 -1.69 -9.01
CA VAL A 196 -8.10 -1.60 -10.23
C VAL A 196 -8.90 -2.24 -11.35
N ALA A 197 -9.28 -1.45 -12.33
CA ALA A 197 -10.06 -1.85 -13.49
C ALA A 197 -9.18 -1.87 -14.74
N TYR A 198 -9.16 -2.99 -15.45
CA TYR A 198 -8.34 -3.20 -16.64
C TYR A 198 -9.18 -2.91 -17.89
N PHE A 199 -9.04 -1.72 -18.46
CA PHE A 199 -9.76 -1.30 -19.66
C PHE A 199 -8.97 -1.61 -20.94
N GLU A 200 -9.67 -1.88 -22.04
CA GLU A 200 -9.02 -1.95 -23.36
C GLU A 200 -8.50 -0.56 -23.77
N GLU A 201 -7.35 -0.54 -24.41
CA GLU A 201 -6.70 0.67 -24.94
C GLU A 201 -7.62 1.55 -25.79
N ASN A 202 -8.49 0.95 -26.62
CA ASN A 202 -9.46 1.67 -27.46
C ASN A 202 -10.53 2.44 -26.65
N LYS A 203 -10.78 2.08 -25.39
CA LYS A 203 -11.76 2.72 -24.51
C LYS A 203 -11.17 3.89 -23.71
N LEU A 204 -9.84 3.99 -23.60
CA LEU A 204 -9.16 5.03 -22.82
C LEU A 204 -9.46 6.47 -23.22
N PRO A 205 -9.63 6.84 -24.50
CA PRO A 205 -9.94 8.24 -24.86
C PRO A 205 -11.25 8.78 -24.27
N ARG A 206 -12.08 7.91 -23.69
CA ARG A 206 -13.36 8.24 -23.06
C ARG A 206 -13.30 8.21 -21.54
N ILE A 207 -12.14 7.89 -20.96
CA ILE A 207 -11.92 7.80 -19.52
C ILE A 207 -10.98 8.93 -19.12
N HIS A 208 -11.47 9.82 -18.26
CA HIS A 208 -10.69 10.93 -17.72
C HIS A 208 -10.61 10.82 -16.19
N ILE A 209 -9.57 11.42 -15.64
CA ILE A 209 -9.42 11.52 -14.18
C ILE A 209 -10.56 12.38 -13.63
N GLY A 210 -11.24 11.87 -12.61
CA GLY A 210 -12.42 12.49 -12.00
C GLY A 210 -13.77 11.93 -12.49
N ASP A 211 -13.79 11.20 -13.61
CA ASP A 211 -15.05 10.65 -14.14
C ASP A 211 -15.70 9.71 -13.11
N ARG A 212 -17.03 9.81 -12.97
CA ARG A 212 -17.79 8.90 -12.09
C ARG A 212 -17.74 7.47 -12.60
N ALA A 213 -17.69 6.51 -11.69
CA ALA A 213 -17.65 5.09 -12.00
C ALA A 213 -18.61 4.29 -11.12
N HIS A 214 -19.32 3.36 -11.73
CA HIS A 214 -20.08 2.33 -11.04
C HIS A 214 -19.26 1.05 -10.94
N VAL A 215 -19.10 0.54 -9.73
CA VAL A 215 -18.40 -0.70 -9.43
C VAL A 215 -19.40 -1.74 -8.95
N GLN A 216 -19.48 -2.87 -9.64
CA GLN A 216 -20.27 -4.02 -9.22
C GLN A 216 -19.34 -5.17 -8.83
N LEU A 217 -19.37 -5.59 -7.57
CA LEU A 217 -18.59 -6.75 -7.13
C LEU A 217 -19.24 -8.05 -7.62
N MET A 218 -18.41 -9.01 -8.02
CA MET A 218 -18.92 -10.33 -8.42
C MET A 218 -19.62 -11.01 -7.24
N GLY A 219 -20.82 -11.51 -7.48
CA GLY A 219 -21.68 -12.11 -6.46
C GLY A 219 -22.42 -11.11 -5.57
N GLU A 220 -22.39 -9.82 -5.91
CA GLU A 220 -23.14 -8.75 -5.24
C GLU A 220 -24.07 -8.04 -6.23
N ASP A 221 -25.32 -7.79 -5.82
CA ASP A 221 -26.27 -7.04 -6.65
C ASP A 221 -26.09 -5.52 -6.49
N ARG A 222 -25.45 -5.10 -5.40
CA ARG A 222 -25.27 -3.69 -5.08
C ARG A 222 -24.15 -3.07 -5.91
N ILE A 223 -24.46 -1.90 -6.47
CA ILE A 223 -23.51 -1.03 -7.16
C ILE A 223 -22.86 -0.11 -6.13
N LEU A 224 -21.54 0.00 -6.17
CA LEU A 224 -20.75 0.93 -5.38
C LEU A 224 -20.37 2.12 -6.27
N ASP A 225 -20.55 3.32 -5.74
CA ASP A 225 -20.11 4.55 -6.37
C ASP A 225 -18.62 4.80 -6.13
N GLY A 226 -17.93 5.27 -7.17
CA GLY A 226 -16.56 5.72 -7.10
C GLY A 226 -16.24 6.69 -8.23
N HIS A 227 -14.97 7.07 -8.34
CA HIS A 227 -14.47 7.92 -9.40
C HIS A 227 -13.09 7.47 -9.88
N VAL A 228 -12.74 7.84 -11.11
CA VAL A 228 -11.42 7.58 -11.68
C VAL A 228 -10.40 8.43 -10.95
N GLU A 229 -9.57 7.79 -10.14
CA GLU A 229 -8.50 8.46 -9.38
C GLU A 229 -7.26 8.66 -10.27
N SER A 230 -6.86 7.62 -11.00
CA SER A 230 -5.68 7.69 -11.87
C SER A 230 -5.70 6.63 -12.98
N ILE A 231 -4.96 6.90 -14.04
CA ILE A 231 -4.70 5.99 -15.15
C ILE A 231 -3.21 5.66 -15.12
N THR A 232 -2.86 4.37 -15.16
CA THR A 232 -1.45 3.96 -15.15
C THR A 232 -0.68 4.55 -16.33
N SER A 233 0.48 5.14 -16.05
CA SER A 233 1.33 5.77 -17.08
C SER A 233 2.18 4.78 -17.89
N ALA A 234 2.34 3.53 -17.42
CA ALA A 234 3.18 2.53 -18.08
C ALA A 234 2.72 1.09 -17.79
N ILE A 235 2.78 0.25 -18.81
CA ILE A 235 2.67 -1.21 -18.69
C ILE A 235 3.95 -1.86 -19.21
N GLU A 236 4.30 -3.03 -18.67
CA GLU A 236 5.50 -3.76 -19.07
C GLU A 236 5.34 -4.32 -20.49
N ASP A 237 6.35 -4.07 -21.34
CA ASP A 237 6.43 -4.65 -22.68
C ASP A 237 7.05 -6.06 -22.61
N ARG A 238 6.19 -7.08 -22.64
CA ARG A 238 6.62 -8.49 -22.56
C ARG A 238 7.34 -8.99 -23.80
N GLU A 239 7.26 -8.28 -24.93
CA GLU A 239 7.95 -8.66 -26.16
C GLU A 239 9.40 -8.14 -26.20
N ARG A 240 9.75 -7.22 -25.28
CA ARG A 240 11.08 -6.62 -25.16
C ARG A 240 11.83 -7.20 -23.97
N THR A 241 12.85 -8.01 -24.24
CA THR A 241 13.76 -8.48 -23.20
C THR A 241 14.94 -7.50 -23.07
N PRO A 242 15.18 -6.90 -21.89
CA PRO A 242 16.38 -6.10 -21.66
C PRO A 242 17.64 -6.97 -21.80
N ASN A 243 18.63 -6.53 -22.59
CA ASN A 243 19.95 -7.16 -22.64
C ASN A 243 21.05 -6.21 -22.12
N ALA A 244 22.20 -6.78 -21.75
CA ALA A 244 23.32 -6.04 -21.16
C ALA A 244 23.90 -4.95 -22.07
N ASN A 245 23.64 -5.00 -23.38
CA ASN A 245 24.15 -4.03 -24.36
C ASN A 245 23.25 -2.80 -24.50
N LEU A 246 22.19 -2.66 -23.67
CA LEU A 246 21.18 -1.59 -23.76
C LEU A 246 20.46 -1.54 -25.12
N LEU A 247 20.57 -2.60 -25.92
CA LEU A 247 19.90 -2.72 -27.21
C LEU A 247 18.58 -3.50 -27.00
N PRO A 248 17.43 -2.97 -27.41
CA PRO A 248 16.17 -3.71 -27.33
C PRO A 248 16.27 -5.04 -28.09
N ASN A 249 16.10 -6.17 -27.41
CA ASN A 249 15.89 -7.46 -28.05
C ASN A 249 14.38 -7.72 -28.09
N VAL A 250 13.79 -7.64 -29.28
CA VAL A 250 12.36 -7.81 -29.49
C VAL A 250 12.09 -9.18 -30.11
N ASN A 251 11.16 -9.92 -29.52
CA ASN A 251 10.76 -11.21 -30.06
C ASN A 251 9.96 -11.00 -31.36
N PRO A 252 10.33 -11.61 -32.50
CA PRO A 252 9.55 -11.48 -33.73
C PRO A 252 8.26 -12.29 -33.61
N THR A 253 7.18 -11.66 -33.15
CA THR A 253 5.84 -12.25 -33.09
C THR A 253 4.99 -11.86 -34.30
N PHE A 254 4.57 -12.85 -35.09
CA PHE A 254 3.65 -12.68 -36.22
C PHE A 254 2.20 -12.82 -35.74
N ASN A 255 1.69 -11.81 -35.05
CA ASN A 255 0.30 -11.77 -34.62
C ASN A 255 -0.59 -11.19 -35.74
N TRP A 256 -1.29 -12.08 -36.46
CA TRP A 256 -2.30 -11.71 -37.47
C TRP A 256 -3.60 -11.18 -36.83
N VAL A 257 -3.75 -11.32 -35.50
CA VAL A 257 -4.79 -10.67 -34.69
C VAL A 257 -4.11 -9.75 -33.68
N ARG A 258 -4.46 -8.45 -33.70
CA ARG A 258 -4.05 -7.50 -32.67
C ARG A 258 -5.17 -7.39 -31.63
N LEU A 259 -4.86 -7.75 -30.40
CA LEU A 259 -5.75 -7.52 -29.26
C LEU A 259 -5.35 -6.21 -28.59
N ALA A 260 -6.33 -5.40 -28.21
CA ALA A 260 -6.07 -4.19 -27.43
C ALA A 260 -5.41 -4.56 -26.09
N GLN A 261 -4.39 -3.81 -25.69
CA GLN A 261 -3.78 -4.00 -24.39
C GLN A 261 -4.73 -3.55 -23.28
N ARG A 262 -4.57 -4.16 -22.10
CA ARG A 262 -5.35 -3.85 -20.91
C ARG A 262 -4.60 -2.83 -20.07
N ILE A 263 -5.13 -1.62 -19.98
CA ILE A 263 -4.53 -0.53 -19.21
C ILE A 263 -5.21 -0.44 -17.84
N PRO A 264 -4.44 -0.55 -16.73
CA PRO A 264 -4.99 -0.40 -15.39
C PRO A 264 -5.45 1.03 -15.14
N VAL A 265 -6.69 1.17 -14.67
CA VAL A 265 -7.28 2.41 -14.18
C VAL A 265 -7.66 2.20 -12.72
N ARG A 266 -7.18 3.08 -11.85
CA ARG A 266 -7.49 3.06 -10.43
C ARG A 266 -8.78 3.84 -10.19
N ILE A 267 -9.74 3.20 -9.53
CA ILE A 267 -11.02 3.77 -9.12
C ILE A 267 -11.02 3.86 -7.60
N ALA A 268 -11.15 5.08 -7.07
CA ALA A 268 -11.37 5.32 -5.66
C ALA A 268 -12.86 5.13 -5.34
N LEU A 269 -13.17 4.48 -4.21
CA LEU A 269 -14.55 4.30 -3.75
C LEU A 269 -14.96 5.53 -2.94
N ASP A 270 -16.10 6.14 -3.28
CA ASP A 270 -16.54 7.39 -2.64
C ASP A 270 -17.03 7.16 -1.20
N GLN A 271 -17.57 5.98 -0.94
CA GLN A 271 -18.07 5.57 0.37
C GLN A 271 -17.67 4.13 0.66
N LYS A 272 -17.16 3.89 1.87
CA LYS A 272 -16.92 2.52 2.35
C LYS A 272 -18.27 1.88 2.70
N PRO A 273 -18.73 0.87 1.95
CA PRO A 273 -20.00 0.21 2.26
C PRO A 273 -19.86 -0.53 3.60
N GLY A 274 -20.67 -0.15 4.61
CA GLY A 274 -20.60 -0.75 5.95
C GLY A 274 -21.08 -2.21 6.03
N ASP A 275 -21.82 -2.66 5.02
CA ASP A 275 -22.45 -3.98 4.90
C ASP A 275 -21.78 -4.89 3.86
N VAL A 276 -21.03 -4.32 2.90
CA VAL A 276 -20.32 -5.10 1.88
C VAL A 276 -18.88 -5.34 2.34
N ARG A 277 -18.54 -6.62 2.57
CA ARG A 277 -17.16 -7.00 2.90
C ARG A 277 -16.27 -6.90 1.66
N LEU A 278 -15.36 -5.91 1.68
CA LEU A 278 -14.30 -5.78 0.68
C LEU A 278 -13.19 -6.78 0.99
N ILE A 279 -12.88 -7.65 0.03
CA ILE A 279 -11.82 -8.66 0.13
C ILE A 279 -10.83 -8.37 -1.00
N MET A 280 -9.56 -8.19 -0.65
CA MET A 280 -8.50 -8.00 -1.63
C MET A 280 -8.48 -9.18 -2.63
N GLY A 281 -8.44 -8.87 -3.91
CA GLY A 281 -8.44 -9.85 -5.00
C GLY A 281 -9.83 -10.22 -5.54
N ARG A 282 -10.93 -9.82 -4.88
CA ARG A 282 -12.30 -10.06 -5.37
C ARG A 282 -12.50 -9.40 -6.73
N THR A 283 -13.16 -10.10 -7.65
CA THR A 283 -13.46 -9.60 -9.00
C THR A 283 -14.57 -8.55 -8.94
N ALA A 284 -14.43 -7.51 -9.75
CA ALA A 284 -15.39 -6.44 -9.92
C ALA A 284 -15.60 -6.16 -11.42
N SER A 285 -16.80 -5.72 -11.79
CA SER A 285 -17.06 -5.06 -13.07
C SER A 285 -17.14 -3.57 -12.83
N VAL A 286 -16.51 -2.78 -13.69
CA VAL A 286 -16.47 -1.33 -13.59
C VAL A 286 -17.00 -0.73 -14.87
N GLU A 287 -17.90 0.23 -14.72
CA GLU A 287 -18.45 1.05 -15.79
C GLU A 287 -18.15 2.52 -15.46
N VAL A 288 -17.36 3.17 -16.31
CA VAL A 288 -17.12 4.61 -16.19
C VAL A 288 -18.28 5.32 -16.87
N LEU A 289 -18.93 6.20 -16.13
CA LEU A 289 -20.00 7.02 -16.65
C LEU A 289 -19.37 8.18 -17.41
N PRO A 290 -19.76 8.40 -18.68
CA PRO A 290 -19.31 9.57 -19.40
C PRO A 290 -19.85 10.83 -18.71
N ASP A 291 -18.96 11.65 -18.14
CA ASP A 291 -19.40 12.90 -17.53
C ASP A 291 -20.00 13.86 -18.57
N GLY A 292 -21.06 14.56 -18.16
CA GLY A 292 -21.78 15.58 -18.91
C GLY A 292 -20.98 16.85 -19.24
N HIS A 293 -19.65 16.79 -19.24
CA HIS A 293 -18.72 17.87 -19.61
C HIS A 293 -18.83 18.31 -21.08
N ALA A 294 -19.69 17.68 -21.88
CA ALA A 294 -20.13 18.23 -23.17
C ALA A 294 -20.94 19.55 -23.03
N SER A 295 -21.43 19.90 -21.84
CA SER A 295 -22.26 21.11 -21.64
C SER A 295 -21.51 22.40 -21.29
N GLN A 296 -20.21 22.36 -20.94
CA GLN A 296 -19.44 23.57 -20.56
C GLN A 296 -18.35 24.00 -21.54
N ARG A 297 -18.09 23.25 -22.62
CA ARG A 297 -17.14 23.65 -23.68
C ARG A 297 -17.76 24.48 -24.82
N GLY A 298 -18.98 24.99 -24.62
CA GLY A 298 -19.74 25.79 -25.59
C GLY A 298 -19.85 27.29 -25.26
N SER A 299 -18.94 27.85 -24.47
CA SER A 299 -18.82 29.31 -24.34
C SER A 299 -17.37 29.72 -24.07
N ARG A 300 -16.59 29.90 -25.12
CA ARG A 300 -15.48 30.85 -25.21
C ARG A 300 -15.06 31.01 -26.65
#